data_AF-A0A317DCT4-F1
#
_entry.id   AF-A0A317DCT4-F1
#
_cell.length_a   1.000
_cell.length_b   1.000
_cell.length_c   1.000
_cell.angle_alpha   90.00
_cell.angle_beta   90.00
_cell.angle_gamma   90.00
#
_symmetry.space_group_name_H-M   'P 1'
#
loop_
_entity.id
_entity.type
_entity.pdbx_description
1 polymer ?
#
loop_
_entity_poly.entity_id
_entity_poly.type
_entity_poly.pdbx_seq_one_letter_code
_entity_poly.pdbx_strand_id
1 'polypeptide(L)'
;MGNNGEVTRPASTRASRLDQVCAAAVEVARAGITEVDADDVGDHLQVVAEGDRLVTHYFECRLAGYRGWRWAVTVTRVPRSRTVTICETVLLPGPDALLAPGWLPWQERLKPGDLGPGDLLPTPPDDERLAPAYLLSDDPAVEETAWELGLGRARVLSREGRADAAQRWYDGDHGPTAAISAAAPAAARCGTCGFYLPLAGAMRQAFGACGNFYAPDDGRVVSADHGCGAHSETLIEAAETAVEELPTIYDDSAVEAMSVSRAPGSVEAAEPAEPYGHP
;
A
#
# COMPACT_ATOMS: atom_id res chain seq x y z
N MET A 1 -21.38 5.12 -8.11
CA MET A 1 -21.40 6.50 -8.64
C MET A 1 -21.74 7.47 -7.51
N GLY A 2 -20.73 8.09 -6.91
CA GLY A 2 -20.93 9.15 -5.91
C GLY A 2 -21.49 10.39 -6.60
N ASN A 3 -22.76 10.70 -6.34
CA ASN A 3 -23.43 11.86 -6.90
C ASN A 3 -23.00 13.10 -6.11
N ASN A 4 -21.82 13.63 -6.43
CA ASN A 4 -21.43 14.97 -5.97
C ASN A 4 -22.37 15.94 -6.69
N GLY A 5 -23.38 16.43 -5.95
CA GLY A 5 -24.43 17.30 -6.47
C GLY A 5 -23.87 18.48 -7.27
N GLU A 6 -24.68 19.01 -8.19
CA GLU A 6 -24.30 20.12 -9.06
C GLU A 6 -23.70 21.27 -8.24
N VAL A 7 -22.40 21.50 -8.43
CA VAL A 7 -21.76 22.74 -8.01
C VAL A 7 -22.49 23.85 -8.74
N THR A 8 -23.19 24.70 -7.98
CA THR A 8 -24.02 25.78 -8.50
C THR A 8 -23.23 26.59 -9.50
N ARG A 9 -23.66 26.55 -10.77
CA ARG A 9 -23.14 27.44 -11.81
C ARG A 9 -23.43 28.87 -11.38
N PRO A 10 -22.43 29.76 -11.28
CA PRO A 10 -22.72 31.16 -10.99
C PRO A 10 -23.59 31.72 -12.11
N ALA A 11 -24.73 32.29 -11.72
CA ALA A 11 -25.64 32.95 -12.65
C ALA A 11 -24.89 34.11 -13.32
N SER A 12 -24.90 34.16 -14.64
CA SER A 12 -24.32 35.27 -15.43
C SER A 12 -25.08 36.57 -15.13
N THR A 13 -24.58 37.35 -14.17
CA THR A 13 -24.95 38.76 -13.98
C THR A 13 -24.43 39.58 -15.16
N ARG A 14 -25.25 40.51 -15.68
CA ARG A 14 -24.77 41.52 -16.65
C ARG A 14 -23.51 42.19 -16.07
N ALA A 15 -22.48 42.33 -16.89
CA ALA A 15 -21.27 43.07 -16.53
C ALA A 15 -21.67 44.45 -15.98
N SER A 16 -21.38 44.67 -14.70
CA SER A 16 -21.66 45.93 -14.03
C SER A 16 -20.77 47.03 -14.61
N ARG A 17 -21.28 48.27 -14.66
CA ARG A 17 -20.51 49.39 -15.17
C ARG A 17 -19.38 49.70 -14.18
N LEU A 18 -18.15 49.70 -14.68
CA LEU A 18 -16.98 50.04 -13.87
C LEU A 18 -17.06 51.47 -13.35
N ASP A 19 -17.08 51.62 -12.03
CA ASP A 19 -17.02 52.93 -11.39
C ASP A 19 -15.60 53.48 -11.43
N GLN A 20 -15.41 54.62 -12.12
CA GLN A 20 -14.08 55.18 -12.39
C GLN A 20 -13.37 55.68 -11.13
N VAL A 21 -14.10 56.07 -10.08
CA VAL A 21 -13.49 56.51 -8.83
C VAL A 21 -12.94 55.32 -8.06
N CYS A 22 -13.72 54.24 -7.95
CA CYS A 22 -13.25 52.99 -7.36
C CYS A 22 -12.11 52.38 -8.20
N ALA A 23 -12.25 52.34 -9.53
CA ALA A 23 -11.23 51.76 -10.41
C ALA A 23 -9.87 52.49 -10.36
N ALA A 24 -9.87 53.79 -10.03
CA ALA A 24 -8.64 54.56 -9.84
C ALA A 24 -8.00 54.37 -8.45
N ALA A 25 -8.66 53.69 -7.51
CA ALA A 25 -8.24 53.58 -6.11
C ALA A 25 -7.24 52.42 -5.87
N VAL A 26 -6.29 52.22 -6.78
CA VAL A 26 -5.31 51.13 -6.73
C VAL A 26 -4.48 51.18 -5.44
N GLU A 27 -3.98 52.36 -5.06
CA GLU A 27 -3.17 52.51 -3.85
C GLU A 27 -3.98 52.29 -2.56
N VAL A 28 -5.25 52.71 -2.54
CA VAL A 28 -6.14 52.43 -1.40
C VAL A 28 -6.35 50.92 -1.27
N ALA A 29 -6.59 50.24 -2.38
CA ALA A 29 -6.76 48.79 -2.40
C ALA A 29 -5.47 48.06 -1.97
N ARG A 30 -4.32 48.46 -2.50
CA ARG A 30 -3.01 47.89 -2.11
C ARG A 30 -2.74 48.05 -0.63
N ALA A 31 -2.97 49.24 -0.08
CA ALA A 31 -2.79 49.53 1.34
C ALA A 31 -3.77 48.76 2.26
N GLY A 32 -4.84 48.19 1.69
CA GLY A 32 -5.77 47.33 2.41
C GLY A 32 -5.21 45.95 2.75
N ILE A 33 -4.16 45.49 2.04
CA ILE A 33 -3.53 44.19 2.29
C ILE A 33 -2.49 44.40 3.39
N THR A 34 -2.89 44.17 4.65
CA THR A 34 -2.07 44.48 5.84
C THR A 34 -1.53 43.26 6.56
N GLU A 35 -1.99 42.05 6.20
CA GLU A 35 -1.62 40.79 6.88
C GLU A 35 -0.26 40.23 6.47
N VAL A 36 0.42 40.88 5.51
CA VAL A 36 1.70 40.44 4.93
C VAL A 36 2.64 41.62 4.72
N ASP A 37 3.90 41.33 4.42
CA ASP A 37 4.87 42.36 4.06
C ASP A 37 4.54 42.99 2.70
N ALA A 38 4.89 44.26 2.52
CA ALA A 38 4.58 44.98 1.28
C ALA A 38 5.23 44.32 0.04
N ASP A 39 6.38 43.67 0.22
CA ASP A 39 7.10 42.96 -0.84
C ASP A 39 6.36 41.69 -1.31
N ASP A 40 5.46 41.12 -0.48
CA ASP A 40 4.62 39.97 -0.81
C ASP A 40 3.41 40.33 -1.68
N VAL A 41 3.13 41.63 -1.85
CA VAL A 41 2.07 42.16 -2.70
C VAL A 41 2.68 42.70 -3.98
N GLY A 42 2.59 41.92 -5.05
CA GLY A 42 3.18 42.25 -6.33
C GLY A 42 2.37 43.26 -7.16
N ASP A 43 2.47 43.15 -8.47
CA ASP A 43 1.93 44.15 -9.40
C ASP A 43 0.39 44.15 -9.38
N HIS A 44 -0.22 45.30 -9.71
CA HIS A 44 -1.66 45.35 -9.95
C HIS A 44 -1.96 44.65 -11.27
N LEU A 45 -2.78 43.60 -11.22
CA LEU A 45 -3.02 42.71 -12.35
C LEU A 45 -4.26 43.12 -13.15
N GLN A 46 -5.34 43.43 -12.44
CA GLN A 46 -6.63 43.73 -13.07
C GLN A 46 -7.58 44.44 -12.10
N VAL A 47 -8.62 45.02 -12.66
CA VAL A 47 -9.73 45.62 -11.93
C VAL A 47 -11.05 45.15 -12.54
N VAL A 48 -11.97 44.69 -11.70
CA VAL A 48 -13.24 44.09 -12.13
C VAL A 48 -14.40 44.78 -11.43
N ALA A 49 -15.45 45.10 -12.18
CA ALA A 49 -16.68 45.60 -11.59
C ALA A 49 -17.51 44.42 -11.06
N GLU A 50 -17.83 44.44 -9.77
CA GLU A 50 -18.67 43.42 -9.12
C GLU A 50 -20.13 43.91 -9.00
N GLY A 51 -20.36 45.22 -8.96
CA GLY A 51 -21.68 45.82 -8.77
C GLY A 51 -21.70 47.35 -8.93
N ASP A 52 -22.82 47.99 -8.58
CA ASP A 52 -22.91 49.46 -8.60
C ASP A 52 -21.95 50.05 -7.55
N ARG A 53 -20.93 50.78 -8.01
CA ARG A 53 -19.87 51.35 -7.16
C ARG A 53 -19.11 50.31 -6.33
N LEU A 54 -19.05 49.06 -6.79
CA LEU A 54 -18.34 47.96 -6.13
C LEU A 54 -17.34 47.36 -7.13
N VAL A 55 -16.06 47.38 -6.77
CA VAL A 55 -14.96 47.03 -7.67
C VAL A 55 -13.92 46.20 -6.92
N THR A 56 -13.41 45.14 -7.54
CA THR A 56 -12.33 44.31 -7.00
C THR A 56 -11.03 44.61 -7.75
N HIS A 57 -10.00 45.00 -7.00
CA HIS A 57 -8.62 45.10 -7.50
C HIS A 57 -7.89 43.79 -7.22
N TYR A 58 -7.21 43.26 -8.23
CA TYR A 58 -6.37 42.09 -8.06
C TYR A 58 -4.90 42.45 -8.13
N PHE A 59 -4.11 41.89 -7.23
CA PHE A 59 -2.65 42.04 -7.17
C PHE A 59 -1.98 40.66 -7.20
N GLU A 60 -0.78 40.58 -7.78
CA GLU A 60 0.04 39.37 -7.71
C GLU A 60 0.35 39.01 -6.25
N CYS A 61 0.24 37.73 -5.90
CA CYS A 61 0.72 37.22 -4.62
C CYS A 61 2.14 36.67 -4.78
N ARG A 62 3.09 37.19 -4.00
CA ARG A 62 4.50 36.76 -3.99
C ARG A 62 4.86 35.87 -2.79
N LEU A 63 3.88 35.54 -1.94
CA LEU A 63 4.08 34.62 -0.82
C LEU A 63 4.57 33.24 -1.30
N ALA A 64 5.58 32.73 -0.61
CA ALA A 64 6.03 31.36 -0.80
C ALA A 64 4.88 30.36 -0.51
N GLY A 65 4.61 29.46 -1.45
CA GLY A 65 3.51 28.48 -1.36
C GLY A 65 2.22 28.88 -2.06
N TYR A 66 2.04 30.15 -2.42
CA TYR A 66 0.85 30.68 -3.09
C TYR A 66 1.11 31.01 -4.58
N ARG A 67 1.92 30.19 -5.24
CA ARG A 67 2.23 30.36 -6.67
C ARG A 67 0.95 30.40 -7.50
N GLY A 68 0.79 31.45 -8.30
CA GLY A 68 -0.37 31.65 -9.17
C GLY A 68 -1.62 32.17 -8.45
N TRP A 69 -1.55 32.42 -7.14
CA TRP A 69 -2.61 33.09 -6.39
C TRP A 69 -2.51 34.60 -6.54
N ARG A 70 -3.60 35.29 -6.21
CA ARG A 70 -3.74 36.73 -6.33
C ARG A 70 -4.50 37.29 -5.13
N TRP A 71 -4.04 38.41 -4.62
CA TRP A 71 -4.81 39.20 -3.67
C TRP A 71 -5.99 39.83 -4.39
N ALA A 72 -7.17 39.77 -3.81
CA ALA A 72 -8.37 40.42 -4.30
C ALA A 72 -8.87 41.37 -3.21
N VAL A 73 -8.94 42.66 -3.55
CA VAL A 73 -9.36 43.72 -2.64
C VAL A 73 -10.58 44.39 -3.21
N THR A 74 -11.72 44.14 -2.57
CA THR A 74 -13.00 44.74 -2.97
C THR A 74 -13.12 46.10 -2.31
N VAL A 75 -13.39 47.13 -3.12
CA VAL A 75 -13.57 48.50 -2.69
C VAL A 75 -14.91 49.06 -3.14
N THR A 76 -15.44 49.99 -2.36
CA THR A 76 -16.69 50.69 -2.66
C THR A 76 -16.64 52.16 -2.31
N ARG A 77 -17.66 52.92 -2.71
CA ARG A 77 -17.88 54.30 -2.28
C ARG A 77 -19.37 54.61 -2.16
N VAL A 78 -19.68 55.52 -1.25
CA VAL A 78 -21.04 56.07 -1.11
C VAL A 78 -21.38 56.93 -2.35
N PRO A 79 -22.65 56.93 -2.83
CA PRO A 79 -23.07 57.80 -3.93
C PRO A 79 -22.68 59.26 -3.71
N ARG A 80 -22.22 59.93 -4.79
CA ARG A 80 -21.72 61.32 -4.81
C ARG A 80 -20.43 61.59 -4.01
N SER A 81 -19.97 60.65 -3.18
CA SER A 81 -18.65 60.73 -2.54
C SER A 81 -17.53 60.35 -3.50
N ARG A 82 -16.35 60.96 -3.32
CA ARG A 82 -15.10 60.54 -3.96
C ARG A 82 -14.22 59.70 -3.03
N THR A 83 -14.62 59.52 -1.78
CA THR A 83 -13.93 58.68 -0.80
C THR A 83 -14.23 57.22 -1.05
N VAL A 84 -13.19 56.43 -1.28
CA VAL A 84 -13.25 54.98 -1.47
C VAL A 84 -12.92 54.28 -0.15
N THR A 85 -13.64 53.22 0.16
CA THR A 85 -13.47 52.38 1.35
C THR A 85 -13.28 50.93 0.95
N ILE A 86 -12.51 50.17 1.72
CA ILE A 86 -12.30 48.74 1.51
C ILE A 86 -13.46 47.95 2.14
N CYS A 87 -13.97 46.96 1.42
CA CYS A 87 -14.98 46.02 1.90
C CYS A 87 -14.33 44.76 2.47
N GLU A 88 -13.41 44.15 1.73
CA GLU A 88 -12.71 42.93 2.11
C GLU A 88 -11.36 42.82 1.39
N THR A 89 -10.46 42.03 1.97
CA THR A 89 -9.21 41.58 1.37
C THR A 89 -9.15 40.07 1.48
N VAL A 90 -9.06 39.38 0.35
CA VAL A 90 -9.02 37.90 0.31
C VAL A 90 -7.94 37.43 -0.65
N LEU A 91 -7.35 36.28 -0.35
CA LEU A 91 -6.39 35.62 -1.23
C LEU A 91 -7.13 34.56 -2.05
N LEU A 92 -7.13 34.69 -3.37
CA LEU A 92 -7.88 33.82 -4.28
C LEU A 92 -6.96 33.11 -5.27
N PRO A 93 -7.27 31.87 -5.67
CA PRO A 93 -6.51 31.19 -6.69
C PRO A 93 -6.71 31.88 -8.04
N GLY A 94 -5.60 32.18 -8.73
CA GLY A 94 -5.60 32.59 -10.13
C GLY A 94 -5.64 31.38 -11.07
N PRO A 95 -5.65 31.61 -12.39
CA PRO A 95 -5.67 30.54 -13.40
C PRO A 95 -4.51 29.55 -13.30
N ASP A 96 -3.35 30.04 -12.84
CA ASP A 96 -2.12 29.26 -12.71
C ASP A 96 -1.87 28.77 -11.26
N ALA A 97 -2.87 28.90 -10.38
CA ALA A 97 -2.76 28.49 -9.00
C ALA A 97 -2.68 26.96 -8.86
N LEU A 98 -1.75 26.49 -8.04
CA LEU A 98 -1.73 25.09 -7.61
C LEU A 98 -2.88 24.89 -6.61
N LEU A 99 -3.89 24.14 -7.03
CA LEU A 99 -5.03 23.76 -6.21
C LEU A 99 -4.88 22.34 -5.69
N ALA A 100 -5.48 22.08 -4.52
CA ALA A 100 -5.61 20.72 -4.03
C ALA A 100 -6.45 19.88 -5.03
N PRO A 101 -6.14 18.58 -5.18
CA PRO A 101 -6.98 17.69 -5.96
C PRO A 101 -8.39 17.62 -5.35
N GLY A 102 -9.36 17.21 -6.16
CA GLY A 102 -10.72 16.97 -5.68
C GLY A 102 -10.74 15.98 -4.52
N TRP A 103 -11.63 16.21 -3.55
CA TRP A 103 -11.81 15.29 -2.44
C TRP A 103 -12.30 13.92 -2.92
N LEU A 104 -11.68 12.84 -2.45
CA LEU A 104 -12.06 11.46 -2.73
C LEU A 104 -12.69 10.81 -1.48
N PRO A 105 -13.83 10.09 -1.63
CA PRO A 105 -14.39 9.27 -0.56
C PRO A 105 -13.34 8.35 0.08
N TRP A 106 -13.44 8.12 1.39
CA TRP A 106 -12.47 7.27 2.11
C TRP A 106 -12.36 5.86 1.50
N GLN A 107 -13.47 5.29 1.04
CA GLN A 107 -13.51 3.96 0.41
C GLN A 107 -12.69 3.89 -0.88
N GLU A 108 -12.57 5.01 -1.61
CA GLU A 108 -11.78 5.12 -2.85
C GLU A 108 -10.31 5.42 -2.56
N ARG A 109 -9.96 5.70 -1.30
CA ARG A 109 -8.58 5.91 -0.85
C ARG A 109 -7.92 4.64 -0.31
N LEU A 110 -8.70 3.59 -0.04
CA LEU A 110 -8.19 2.33 0.50
C LEU A 110 -7.24 1.64 -0.46
N LYS A 111 -6.12 1.18 0.08
CA LYS A 111 -5.10 0.40 -0.59
C LYS A 111 -4.96 -0.99 0.04
N PRO A 112 -4.38 -1.96 -0.70
CA PRO A 112 -4.00 -3.23 -0.11
C PRO A 112 -3.11 -3.01 1.12
N GLY A 113 -3.49 -3.62 2.26
CA GLY A 113 -2.77 -3.50 3.53
C GLY A 113 -3.30 -2.43 4.50
N ASP A 114 -4.25 -1.57 4.08
CA ASP A 114 -4.81 -0.53 4.95
C ASP A 114 -5.74 -1.07 6.05
N LEU A 115 -6.25 -2.30 5.89
CA LEU A 115 -7.14 -2.94 6.87
C LEU A 115 -6.33 -3.69 7.93
N GLY A 116 -6.60 -3.38 9.19
CA GLY A 116 -6.03 -4.03 10.37
C GLY A 116 -7.02 -4.89 11.16
N PRO A 117 -6.57 -5.47 12.29
CA PRO A 117 -7.42 -6.27 13.16
C PRO A 117 -8.62 -5.47 13.69
N GLY A 118 -9.84 -5.95 13.41
CA GLY A 118 -11.09 -5.34 13.87
C GLY A 118 -11.73 -4.38 12.86
N ASP A 119 -11.05 -4.03 11.77
CA ASP A 119 -11.63 -3.19 10.73
C ASP A 119 -12.71 -3.95 9.94
N LEU A 120 -13.81 -3.27 9.67
CA LEU A 120 -14.89 -3.76 8.83
C LEU A 120 -14.91 -2.95 7.54
N LEU A 121 -14.76 -3.62 6.41
CA LEU A 121 -14.97 -3.05 5.08
C LEU A 121 -16.32 -3.54 4.54
N PRO A 122 -17.38 -2.71 4.59
CA PRO A 122 -18.67 -3.08 4.06
C PRO A 122 -18.57 -3.34 2.56
N THR A 123 -19.05 -4.52 2.13
CA THR A 123 -19.09 -4.87 0.71
C THR A 123 -20.35 -4.28 0.08
N PRO A 124 -20.25 -3.53 -1.03
CA PRO A 124 -21.41 -3.07 -1.77
C PRO A 124 -22.31 -4.23 -2.20
N PRO A 125 -23.64 -4.02 -2.29
CA PRO A 125 -24.56 -5.06 -2.77
C PRO A 125 -24.21 -5.50 -4.19
N ASP A 126 -23.76 -4.58 -5.04
CA ASP A 126 -23.46 -4.76 -6.46
C ASP A 126 -21.95 -4.82 -6.75
N ASP A 127 -21.16 -5.43 -5.85
CA ASP A 127 -19.71 -5.62 -6.09
C ASP A 127 -19.48 -6.65 -7.20
N GLU A 128 -19.00 -6.19 -8.35
CA GLU A 128 -18.75 -7.00 -9.56
C GLU A 128 -17.75 -8.14 -9.34
N ARG A 129 -16.92 -8.07 -8.30
CA ARG A 129 -15.97 -9.15 -7.94
C ARG A 129 -16.67 -10.34 -7.30
N LEU A 130 -17.94 -10.21 -6.93
CA LEU A 130 -18.72 -11.23 -6.26
C LEU A 130 -19.93 -11.64 -7.09
N ALA A 131 -20.22 -12.93 -7.07
CA ALA A 131 -21.46 -13.50 -7.59
C ALA A 131 -22.24 -14.16 -6.44
N PRO A 132 -23.58 -14.13 -6.44
CA PRO A 132 -24.37 -14.93 -5.51
C PRO A 132 -24.03 -16.40 -5.71
N ALA A 133 -23.80 -17.13 -4.62
CA ALA A 133 -23.30 -18.51 -4.70
C ALA A 133 -24.30 -19.49 -5.31
N TYR A 134 -25.60 -19.16 -5.28
CA TYR A 134 -26.69 -19.94 -5.87
C TYR A 134 -27.01 -19.54 -7.31
N LEU A 135 -26.47 -18.42 -7.82
CA LEU A 135 -26.71 -18.01 -9.19
C LEU A 135 -25.64 -18.60 -10.10
N LEU A 136 -25.84 -19.87 -10.44
CA LEU A 136 -25.49 -20.43 -11.74
C LEU A 136 -26.29 -21.72 -12.06
N SER A 137 -27.62 -21.68 -11.93
CA SER A 137 -28.55 -22.34 -12.86
C SER A 137 -30.02 -21.93 -12.69
N ASP A 138 -30.76 -21.74 -13.78
CA ASP A 138 -32.25 -21.74 -13.76
C ASP A 138 -32.84 -23.16 -13.91
N ASP A 139 -32.01 -24.20 -13.71
CA ASP A 139 -32.36 -25.62 -13.80
C ASP A 139 -32.30 -26.31 -12.41
N PRO A 140 -33.44 -26.81 -11.88
CA PRO A 140 -33.53 -27.46 -10.57
C PRO A 140 -32.63 -28.68 -10.37
N ALA A 141 -32.21 -29.37 -11.44
CA ALA A 141 -31.32 -30.54 -11.34
C ALA A 141 -29.84 -30.14 -11.22
N VAL A 142 -29.48 -28.91 -11.61
CA VAL A 142 -28.12 -28.36 -11.53
C VAL A 142 -27.88 -27.72 -10.15
N GLU A 143 -28.91 -27.11 -9.57
CA GLU A 143 -28.89 -26.53 -8.22
C GLU A 143 -28.56 -27.55 -7.12
N GLU A 144 -29.02 -28.81 -7.24
CA GLU A 144 -28.73 -29.89 -6.27
C GLU A 144 -27.21 -30.22 -6.20
N THR A 145 -26.44 -29.87 -7.23
CA THR A 145 -24.99 -30.09 -7.33
C THR A 145 -24.17 -28.79 -7.18
N ALA A 146 -24.81 -27.61 -7.22
CA ALA A 146 -24.15 -26.31 -7.37
C ALA A 146 -23.79 -25.58 -6.06
N TRP A 147 -24.16 -26.11 -4.90
CA TRP A 147 -23.46 -25.74 -3.67
C TRP A 147 -22.01 -26.16 -3.82
N GLU A 148 -21.07 -25.21 -3.89
CA GLU A 148 -19.65 -25.55 -3.72
C GLU A 148 -19.52 -26.37 -2.42
N LEU A 149 -19.33 -27.68 -2.61
CA LEU A 149 -19.57 -28.75 -1.65
C LEU A 149 -19.36 -28.34 -0.18
N GLY A 150 -20.45 -27.94 0.48
CA GLY A 150 -20.57 -27.89 1.94
C GLY A 150 -20.20 -26.60 2.68
N LEU A 151 -19.87 -25.47 2.02
CA LEU A 151 -19.40 -24.27 2.73
C LEU A 151 -20.46 -23.20 3.07
N GLY A 152 -21.69 -23.31 2.54
CA GLY A 152 -22.82 -22.43 2.93
C GLY A 152 -22.60 -20.92 2.68
N ARG A 153 -21.74 -20.54 1.73
CA ARG A 153 -21.39 -19.14 1.46
C ARG A 153 -22.50 -18.42 0.70
N ALA A 154 -22.83 -17.19 1.10
CA ALA A 154 -23.82 -16.37 0.40
C ALA A 154 -23.32 -15.83 -0.95
N ARG A 155 -22.01 -15.58 -1.06
CA ARG A 155 -21.34 -15.06 -2.26
C ARG A 155 -20.00 -15.75 -2.47
N VAL A 156 -19.64 -15.95 -3.75
CA VAL A 156 -18.35 -16.46 -4.20
C VAL A 156 -17.69 -15.43 -5.13
N LEU A 157 -16.41 -15.61 -5.46
CA LEU A 157 -15.77 -14.75 -6.47
C LEU A 157 -16.49 -14.95 -7.81
N SER A 158 -16.82 -13.85 -8.49
CA SER A 158 -17.28 -13.87 -9.87
C SER A 158 -16.15 -14.29 -10.81
N ARG A 159 -16.46 -14.42 -12.11
CA ARG A 159 -15.43 -14.68 -13.12
C ARG A 159 -14.44 -13.51 -13.19
N GLU A 160 -14.94 -12.29 -13.15
CA GLU A 160 -14.20 -11.04 -13.17
C GLU A 160 -13.32 -10.94 -11.92
N GLY A 161 -13.86 -11.25 -10.74
CA GLY A 161 -13.10 -11.28 -9.49
C GLY A 161 -11.96 -12.30 -9.49
N ARG A 162 -12.17 -13.49 -10.10
CA ARG A 162 -11.10 -14.47 -10.29
C ARG A 162 -10.05 -14.01 -11.29
N ALA A 163 -10.45 -13.39 -12.40
CA ALA A 163 -9.54 -12.87 -13.42
C ALA A 163 -8.65 -11.74 -12.87
N ASP A 164 -9.25 -10.79 -12.14
CA ASP A 164 -8.49 -9.72 -11.46
C ASP A 164 -7.48 -10.29 -10.45
N ALA A 165 -7.93 -11.23 -9.61
CA ALA A 165 -7.04 -11.89 -8.65
C ALA A 165 -5.88 -12.62 -9.35
N ALA A 166 -6.18 -13.38 -10.40
CA ALA A 166 -5.18 -14.08 -11.20
C ALA A 166 -4.15 -13.12 -11.79
N GLN A 167 -4.60 -12.01 -12.41
CA GLN A 167 -3.70 -11.02 -12.99
C GLN A 167 -2.77 -10.41 -11.93
N ARG A 168 -3.32 -9.94 -10.81
CA ARG A 168 -2.52 -9.34 -9.73
C ARG A 168 -1.53 -10.32 -9.09
N TRP A 169 -1.89 -11.60 -8.97
CA TRP A 169 -0.99 -12.62 -8.44
C TRP A 169 0.12 -12.98 -9.42
N TYR A 170 -0.21 -13.09 -10.71
CA TYR A 170 0.75 -13.42 -11.76
C TYR A 170 1.75 -12.29 -12.02
N ASP A 171 1.32 -11.04 -11.92
CA ASP A 171 2.19 -9.86 -12.07
C ASP A 171 2.95 -9.49 -10.79
N GLY A 172 2.61 -10.14 -9.67
CA GLY A 172 3.16 -9.82 -8.36
C GLY A 172 4.47 -10.55 -8.03
N ASP A 173 4.90 -10.42 -6.78
CA ASP A 173 6.16 -10.99 -6.27
C ASP A 173 6.19 -12.53 -6.22
N HIS A 174 5.06 -13.17 -6.48
CA HIS A 174 4.90 -14.63 -6.53
C HIS A 174 4.55 -15.13 -7.95
N GLY A 175 4.74 -14.27 -8.95
CA GLY A 175 4.62 -14.60 -10.37
C GLY A 175 5.93 -15.07 -11.00
N PRO A 176 5.93 -15.45 -12.28
CA PRO A 176 7.11 -15.99 -12.96
C PRO A 176 8.22 -14.95 -13.15
N THR A 177 7.86 -13.66 -13.23
CA THR A 177 8.79 -12.55 -13.47
C THR A 177 9.35 -11.94 -12.19
N ALA A 178 8.91 -12.41 -11.01
CA ALA A 178 9.43 -11.96 -9.73
C ALA A 178 10.95 -12.19 -9.63
N ALA A 179 11.64 -11.32 -8.88
CA ALA A 179 13.11 -11.36 -8.80
C ALA A 179 13.64 -12.73 -8.33
N ILE A 180 12.96 -13.35 -7.35
CA ILE A 180 13.29 -14.70 -6.86
C ILE A 180 13.11 -15.78 -7.95
N SER A 181 12.07 -15.66 -8.77
CA SER A 181 11.76 -16.59 -9.86
C SER A 181 12.72 -16.44 -11.03
N ALA A 182 13.12 -15.20 -11.34
CA ALA A 182 14.13 -14.91 -12.35
C ALA A 182 15.52 -15.41 -11.94
N ALA A 183 15.84 -15.38 -10.65
CA ALA A 183 17.10 -15.89 -10.11
C ALA A 183 17.11 -17.42 -9.92
N ALA A 184 15.95 -18.07 -9.86
CA ALA A 184 15.84 -19.51 -9.72
C ALA A 184 16.25 -20.26 -11.01
N PRO A 185 16.79 -21.49 -10.90
CA PRO A 185 17.07 -22.33 -12.06
C PRO A 185 15.85 -22.48 -12.97
N ALA A 186 16.07 -22.54 -14.29
CA ALA A 186 14.97 -22.62 -15.27
C ALA A 186 14.02 -23.80 -15.03
N ALA A 187 14.55 -24.93 -14.53
CA ALA A 187 13.79 -26.13 -14.20
C ALA A 187 13.11 -26.09 -12.81
N ALA A 188 13.48 -25.15 -11.93
CA ALA A 188 12.97 -25.04 -10.58
C ALA A 188 11.62 -24.28 -10.53
N ARG A 189 10.62 -24.77 -11.26
CA ARG A 189 9.29 -24.14 -11.38
C ARG A 189 8.28 -24.81 -10.45
N CYS A 190 7.41 -24.02 -9.82
CA CYS A 190 6.46 -24.49 -8.81
C CYS A 190 5.57 -25.62 -9.34
N GLY A 191 5.14 -25.58 -10.59
CA GLY A 191 4.27 -26.60 -11.20
C GLY A 191 4.89 -28.01 -11.26
N THR A 192 6.21 -28.12 -11.15
CA THR A 192 6.93 -29.40 -11.05
C THR A 192 7.49 -29.68 -9.64
N CYS A 193 7.32 -28.74 -8.71
CA CYS A 193 7.84 -28.85 -7.35
C CYS A 193 6.95 -29.76 -6.49
N GLY A 194 7.56 -30.68 -5.75
CA GLY A 194 6.84 -31.56 -4.81
C GLY A 194 6.16 -30.82 -3.64
N PHE A 195 6.55 -29.57 -3.37
CA PHE A 195 5.95 -28.72 -2.32
C PHE A 195 4.79 -27.85 -2.83
N TYR A 196 4.40 -27.97 -4.10
CA TYR A 196 3.33 -27.19 -4.70
C TYR A 196 1.96 -27.82 -4.41
N LEU A 197 1.13 -27.09 -3.68
CA LEU A 197 -0.23 -27.49 -3.32
C LEU A 197 -1.22 -26.80 -4.28
N PRO A 198 -1.72 -27.48 -5.33
CA PRO A 198 -2.55 -26.85 -6.35
C PRO A 198 -3.89 -26.37 -5.77
N LEU A 199 -4.31 -25.15 -6.14
CA LEU A 199 -5.62 -24.62 -5.74
C LEU A 199 -6.77 -25.44 -6.35
N ALA A 200 -7.99 -25.23 -5.84
CA ALA A 200 -9.20 -25.85 -6.37
C ALA A 200 -9.80 -25.06 -7.55
N GLY A 201 -10.70 -25.71 -8.29
CA GLY A 201 -11.50 -25.08 -9.34
C GLY A 201 -10.67 -24.49 -10.48
N ALA A 202 -11.16 -23.39 -11.06
CA ALA A 202 -10.55 -22.77 -12.25
C ALA A 202 -9.13 -22.22 -12.01
N MET A 203 -8.78 -21.87 -10.77
CA MET A 203 -7.44 -21.34 -10.44
C MET A 203 -6.34 -22.42 -10.46
N ARG A 204 -6.73 -23.70 -10.33
CA ARG A 204 -5.82 -24.86 -10.28
C ARG A 204 -4.80 -24.91 -11.41
N GLN A 205 -5.19 -24.44 -12.60
CA GLN A 205 -4.37 -24.54 -13.80
C GLN A 205 -3.13 -23.65 -13.75
N ALA A 206 -3.16 -22.56 -12.97
CA ALA A 206 -2.09 -21.57 -12.96
C ALA A 206 -1.56 -21.25 -11.56
N PHE A 207 -2.23 -21.65 -10.48
CA PHE A 207 -1.87 -21.25 -9.11
C PHE A 207 -2.00 -22.38 -8.09
N GLY A 208 -1.12 -22.30 -7.08
CA GLY A 208 -1.05 -23.19 -5.92
C GLY A 208 -0.45 -22.46 -4.72
N ALA A 209 -0.45 -23.11 -3.57
CA ALA A 209 0.27 -22.62 -2.40
C ALA A 209 1.62 -23.33 -2.26
N CYS A 210 2.65 -22.60 -1.84
CA CYS A 210 3.90 -23.23 -1.43
C CYS A 210 3.74 -23.81 -0.02
N GLY A 211 4.12 -25.08 0.16
CA GLY A 211 4.15 -25.75 1.48
C GLY A 211 5.56 -26.05 1.98
N ASN A 212 6.60 -25.44 1.39
CA ASN A 212 7.97 -25.63 1.86
C ASN A 212 8.31 -24.57 2.91
N PHE A 213 8.39 -24.98 4.17
CA PHE A 213 8.79 -24.12 5.30
C PHE A 213 10.12 -23.37 5.09
N TYR A 214 11.04 -23.93 4.29
CA TYR A 214 12.33 -23.29 3.99
C TYR A 214 12.27 -22.31 2.82
N ALA A 215 11.19 -22.33 2.03
CA ALA A 215 11.01 -21.36 0.96
C ALA A 215 10.53 -20.02 1.52
N PRO A 216 10.99 -18.88 0.98
CA PRO A 216 10.47 -17.56 1.34
C PRO A 216 8.96 -17.42 1.14
N ASP A 217 8.40 -18.22 0.22
CA ASP A 217 7.00 -18.18 -0.19
C ASP A 217 6.10 -19.16 0.61
N ASP A 218 6.58 -19.78 1.69
CA ASP A 218 5.77 -20.70 2.51
C ASP A 218 4.40 -20.08 2.88
N GLY A 219 3.33 -20.83 2.65
CA GLY A 219 1.96 -20.39 2.89
C GLY A 219 1.44 -19.29 1.94
N ARG A 220 2.21 -18.92 0.90
CA ARG A 220 1.80 -17.94 -0.13
C ARG A 220 1.25 -18.64 -1.37
N VAL A 221 0.36 -17.94 -2.08
CA VAL A 221 -0.08 -18.35 -3.41
C VAL A 221 1.01 -17.97 -4.42
N VAL A 222 1.44 -18.92 -5.23
CA VAL A 222 2.46 -18.80 -6.27
C VAL A 222 1.89 -19.24 -7.61
N SER A 223 2.36 -18.65 -8.71
CA SER A 223 2.03 -19.16 -10.05
C SER A 223 2.75 -20.48 -10.34
N ALA A 224 2.21 -21.32 -11.21
CA ALA A 224 2.80 -22.60 -11.57
C ALA A 224 4.19 -22.47 -12.24
N ASP A 225 4.45 -21.32 -12.87
CA ASP A 225 5.73 -20.97 -13.50
C ASP A 225 6.62 -20.06 -12.61
N HIS A 226 6.19 -19.75 -11.38
CA HIS A 226 7.07 -19.16 -10.37
C HIS A 226 8.19 -20.14 -10.00
N GLY A 227 9.34 -19.64 -9.57
CA GLY A 227 10.45 -20.48 -9.11
C GLY A 227 11.16 -19.92 -7.89
N CYS A 228 11.78 -20.81 -7.13
CA CYS A 228 12.66 -20.44 -6.03
C CYS A 228 13.81 -21.46 -5.89
N GLY A 229 14.85 -21.11 -5.14
CA GLY A 229 15.98 -22.00 -4.87
C GLY A 229 15.67 -23.17 -3.91
N ALA A 230 14.50 -23.15 -3.26
CA ALA A 230 14.05 -24.22 -2.36
C ALA A 230 13.14 -25.25 -3.07
N HIS A 231 13.33 -25.43 -4.38
CA HIS A 231 12.59 -26.43 -5.17
C HIS A 231 12.96 -27.85 -4.73
N SER A 232 12.00 -28.78 -4.74
CA SER A 232 12.18 -30.16 -4.25
C SER A 232 13.28 -30.95 -4.97
N GLU A 233 13.64 -30.52 -6.18
CA GLU A 233 14.69 -31.12 -7.01
C GLU A 233 15.94 -30.25 -7.13
N THR A 234 16.09 -29.20 -6.32
CA THR A 234 17.38 -28.48 -6.21
C THR A 234 18.32 -29.32 -5.36
N LEU A 235 18.90 -30.32 -5.99
CA LEU A 235 19.89 -31.19 -5.39
C LEU A 235 21.23 -30.46 -5.40
N ILE A 236 21.82 -30.27 -4.22
CA ILE A 236 23.22 -29.88 -4.13
C ILE A 236 23.99 -31.10 -4.62
N GLU A 237 24.70 -31.00 -5.74
CA GLU A 237 25.79 -31.92 -6.03
C GLU A 237 26.85 -31.67 -4.95
N ALA A 238 26.71 -32.36 -3.82
CA ALA A 238 27.82 -32.53 -2.91
C ALA A 238 28.86 -33.31 -3.70
N ALA A 239 29.73 -32.60 -4.41
CA ALA A 239 31.06 -33.11 -4.62
C ALA A 239 31.57 -33.38 -3.20
N GLU A 240 31.56 -34.65 -2.81
CA GLU A 240 32.25 -35.17 -1.64
C GLU A 240 33.72 -34.82 -1.86
N THR A 241 34.05 -33.56 -1.56
CA THR A 241 35.42 -33.12 -1.46
C THR A 241 35.86 -33.82 -0.20
N ALA A 242 36.56 -34.95 -0.37
CA ALA A 242 37.12 -35.71 0.73
C ALA A 242 37.85 -34.70 1.61
N VAL A 243 37.27 -34.43 2.79
CA VAL A 243 37.97 -33.67 3.81
C VAL A 243 39.15 -34.57 4.17
N GLU A 244 40.37 -34.12 3.88
CA GLU A 244 41.55 -34.80 4.40
C GLU A 244 41.42 -34.80 5.92
N GLU A 245 41.06 -35.96 6.48
CA GLU A 245 41.10 -36.18 7.92
C GLU A 245 42.55 -35.97 8.34
N LEU A 246 42.82 -34.82 8.97
CA LEU A 246 44.10 -34.60 9.61
C LEU A 246 44.31 -35.73 10.63
N PRO A 247 45.51 -36.35 10.69
CA PRO A 247 45.75 -37.41 11.64
C PRO A 247 45.49 -36.90 13.05
N THR A 248 44.65 -37.61 13.81
CA THR A 248 44.43 -37.33 15.23
C THR A 248 45.75 -37.43 15.97
N ILE A 249 46.30 -36.28 16.39
CA ILE A 249 47.52 -36.23 17.19
C ILE A 249 47.13 -36.54 18.64
N TYR A 250 47.47 -37.74 19.10
CA TYR A 250 47.40 -38.08 20.53
C TYR A 250 48.69 -37.61 21.21
N ASP A 251 48.57 -36.71 22.19
CA ASP A 251 49.69 -36.37 23.10
C ASP A 251 49.64 -37.32 24.30
N ASP A 252 50.33 -38.45 24.17
CA ASP A 252 50.48 -39.47 25.23
C ASP A 252 51.55 -39.10 26.27
N SER A 253 52.23 -37.96 26.10
CA SER A 253 53.30 -37.49 26.99
C SER A 253 52.80 -36.55 28.08
N ALA A 254 51.58 -36.02 27.95
CA ALA A 254 50.94 -35.17 28.93
C ALA A 254 50.35 -36.01 30.08
N VAL A 255 51.10 -36.15 31.17
CA VAL A 255 50.62 -36.80 32.40
C VAL A 255 49.97 -35.75 33.30
N GLU A 256 48.63 -35.78 33.42
CA GLU A 256 47.92 -34.97 34.40
C GLU A 256 48.01 -35.62 35.80
N ALA A 257 48.83 -35.06 36.68
CA ALA A 257 49.01 -35.57 38.04
C ALA A 257 47.80 -35.21 38.92
N MET A 258 46.87 -36.16 39.07
CA MET A 258 45.76 -36.02 40.02
C MET A 258 46.20 -36.42 41.43
N SER A 259 46.16 -35.49 42.39
CA SER A 259 46.39 -35.81 43.80
C SER A 259 45.18 -36.51 44.40
N VAL A 260 45.28 -37.81 44.66
CA VAL A 260 44.23 -38.57 45.34
C VAL A 260 44.41 -38.41 46.85
N SER A 261 43.47 -37.73 47.53
CA SER A 261 43.41 -37.75 48.99
C SER A 261 42.64 -38.99 49.44
N ARG A 262 43.21 -39.73 50.39
CA ARG A 262 42.58 -40.94 50.92
C ARG A 262 41.40 -40.55 51.81
N ALA A 263 40.18 -40.67 51.28
CA ALA A 263 38.96 -40.48 52.06
C ALA A 263 38.75 -41.65 53.04
N PRO A 264 38.12 -41.41 54.22
CA PRO A 264 37.82 -42.46 55.19
C PRO A 264 36.80 -43.43 54.59
N GLY A 265 37.25 -44.62 54.22
CA GLY A 265 36.46 -45.63 53.50
C GLY A 265 37.25 -46.45 52.46
N SER A 266 38.53 -46.15 52.25
CA SER A 266 39.38 -46.94 51.35
C SER A 266 39.89 -48.21 52.04
N VAL A 267 39.29 -49.33 51.63
CA VAL A 267 39.58 -50.71 52.06
C VAL A 267 41.09 -51.01 52.05
N GLU A 268 41.57 -51.66 53.13
CA GLU A 268 42.93 -52.21 53.16
C GLU A 268 43.03 -53.42 52.24
N ALA A 269 44.20 -53.61 51.62
CA ALA A 269 44.44 -54.56 50.53
C ALA A 269 44.45 -56.05 50.95
N ALA A 270 43.68 -56.44 51.96
CA ALA A 270 43.73 -57.76 52.58
C ALA A 270 42.35 -58.39 52.74
N GLU A 271 41.59 -58.56 51.64
CA GLU A 271 40.51 -59.56 51.58
C GLU A 271 40.52 -60.27 50.21
N PRO A 272 40.37 -61.62 50.17
CA PRO A 272 40.53 -62.41 48.95
C PRO A 272 39.32 -62.30 48.01
N ALA A 273 39.59 -62.34 46.71
CA ALA A 273 38.57 -62.22 45.66
C ALA A 273 37.50 -63.32 45.72
N GLU A 274 36.23 -62.92 45.72
CA GLU A 274 35.09 -63.85 45.63
C GLU A 274 34.96 -64.44 44.21
N PRO A 275 34.70 -65.75 44.08
CA PRO A 275 34.49 -66.42 42.80
C PRO A 275 33.05 -66.22 42.32
N TYR A 276 32.84 -66.36 40.99
CA TYR A 276 31.57 -66.23 40.25
C TYR A 276 31.18 -64.76 39.96
N GLY A 277 31.32 -64.19 38.76
CA GLY A 277 31.27 -64.76 37.40
C GLY A 277 29.81 -64.97 36.99
N HIS A 278 29.31 -64.22 36.00
CA HIS A 278 28.34 -64.58 34.94
C HIS A 278 27.78 -63.31 34.26
N PRO A 279 27.30 -63.44 33.01
CA PRO A 279 28.01 -63.59 31.74
C PRO A 279 28.29 -62.27 31.02
#